data_AF-A0A8T0XW33-F1
#
_entry.id   AF-A0A8T0XW33-F1
#
_cell.length_a   1.000
_cell.length_b   1.000
_cell.length_c   1.000
_cell.angle_alpha   90.00
_cell.angle_beta   90.00
_cell.angle_gamma   90.00
#
_symmetry.space_group_name_H-M   'P 1'
#
loop_
_entity.id
_entity.type
_entity.pdbx_description
1 polymer ?
#
loop_
_entity_poly.entity_id
_entity_poly.type
_entity_poly.pdbx_seq_one_letter_code
_entity_poly.pdbx_strand_id
1 'polypeptide(L)'
;MKAAQGKPKRPLPPPKNGMLVRRLIPVAYKVYNARILLINNLRKLMKVVPVKGCKYCSEIHVGSVGHPFRTCRGMMSDQRRGEHDWGSTLVEAVFLPVEAYHIEDRLGKHIPHEQRFAVPRIPALVELCIQAGVDLPEYPTKRRRKPIIKIGKNEFVDADEDDLPEPEPDKFKQTLLDELHFDEIIAPSTPEETAALAEETLEAWETVRDGALKLMKGYAVRVCGYCPEVHVGPTGHKARNCGAFKHQQRNGQHGWQAAVLDDLIPPRYVWHMPESGEELQRELKTFYGQAPAVVEICIQGGANVPEKYKGTMRLDIGIPSSLKEAEMVI
;
A
#
# COMPACT_ATOMS: atom_id res chain seq x y z
N MET A 1 8.40 32.69 -32.54
CA MET A 1 7.91 31.31 -32.32
C MET A 1 6.67 31.04 -33.18
N LYS A 2 6.82 30.67 -34.46
CA LYS A 2 5.70 30.40 -35.40
C LYS A 2 5.96 29.18 -36.30
N ALA A 3 6.75 28.18 -35.87
CA ALA A 3 7.14 27.05 -36.71
C ALA A 3 6.33 25.75 -36.50
N ALA A 4 5.25 25.79 -35.70
CA ALA A 4 4.52 24.59 -35.29
C ALA A 4 2.98 24.70 -35.40
N GLN A 5 2.46 25.67 -36.16
CA GLN A 5 1.05 25.65 -36.55
C GLN A 5 0.87 24.64 -37.70
N GLY A 6 -0.02 23.66 -37.53
CA GLY A 6 -0.41 22.72 -38.59
C GLY A 6 0.42 21.43 -38.72
N LYS A 7 1.48 21.21 -37.93
CA LYS A 7 2.15 19.90 -37.88
C LYS A 7 1.51 19.00 -36.82
N PRO A 8 1.23 17.71 -37.10
CA PRO A 8 0.73 16.80 -36.08
C PRO A 8 1.74 16.76 -34.92
N LYS A 9 1.26 17.08 -33.71
CA LYS A 9 2.06 16.96 -32.49
C LYS A 9 2.51 15.51 -32.36
N ARG A 10 3.76 15.26 -31.93
CA ARG A 10 4.25 13.91 -31.68
C ARG A 10 3.20 13.12 -30.88
N PRO A 11 2.84 11.89 -31.29
CA PRO A 11 1.90 11.06 -30.54
C PRO A 11 2.39 10.92 -29.11
N LEU A 12 1.49 11.14 -28.15
CA LEU A 12 1.82 10.88 -26.75
C LEU A 12 1.99 9.37 -26.57
N PRO A 13 2.97 8.91 -25.78
CA PRO A 13 3.06 7.50 -25.45
C PRO A 13 1.94 7.09 -24.48
N PRO A 14 1.53 5.82 -24.45
CA PRO A 14 0.71 5.29 -23.37
C PRO A 14 1.36 5.52 -21.99
N PRO A 15 0.59 5.84 -20.93
CA PRO A 15 -0.87 5.98 -20.90
C PRO A 15 -1.38 7.39 -21.25
N LYS A 16 -0.49 8.32 -21.63
CA LYS A 16 -0.83 9.75 -21.86
C LYS A 16 -1.68 9.98 -23.12
N ASN A 17 -1.73 9.01 -24.03
CA ASN A 17 -2.64 9.01 -25.18
C ASN A 17 -3.95 8.25 -24.91
N GLY A 18 -4.21 7.85 -23.66
CA GLY A 18 -5.44 7.18 -23.25
C GLY A 18 -5.42 5.65 -23.42
N MET A 19 -4.40 5.11 -24.09
CA MET A 19 -4.18 3.67 -24.23
C MET A 19 -3.55 3.07 -22.98
N LEU A 20 -3.74 1.77 -22.75
CA LEU A 20 -3.00 1.04 -21.71
C LEU A 20 -1.55 0.78 -22.12
N VAL A 21 -0.67 0.70 -21.12
CA VAL A 21 0.72 0.24 -21.32
C VAL A 21 0.70 -1.28 -21.34
N ARG A 22 0.59 -1.90 -22.53
CA ARG A 22 0.40 -3.36 -22.70
C ARG A 22 1.30 -4.24 -21.83
N ARG A 23 2.59 -3.91 -21.71
CA ARG A 23 3.56 -4.66 -20.89
C ARG A 23 3.30 -4.62 -19.38
N LEU A 24 2.47 -3.69 -18.90
CA LEU A 24 2.14 -3.54 -17.48
C LEU A 24 0.82 -4.21 -17.10
N ILE A 25 -0.01 -4.62 -18.07
CA ILE A 25 -1.30 -5.28 -17.78
C ILE A 25 -1.08 -6.58 -16.98
N PRO A 26 -0.18 -7.51 -17.36
CA PRO A 26 0.05 -8.72 -16.56
C PRO A 26 0.60 -8.41 -15.16
N VAL A 27 1.38 -7.33 -15.03
CA VAL A 27 1.91 -6.88 -13.73
C VAL A 27 0.77 -6.39 -12.85
N ALA A 28 -0.20 -5.66 -13.40
CA ALA A 28 -1.37 -5.17 -12.68
C ALA A 28 -2.21 -6.32 -12.12
N TYR A 29 -2.51 -7.33 -12.93
CA TYR A 29 -3.21 -8.54 -12.48
C TYR A 29 -2.42 -9.29 -11.40
N LYS A 30 -1.11 -9.46 -11.58
CA LYS A 30 -0.26 -10.11 -10.57
C LYS A 30 -0.26 -9.36 -9.24
N VAL A 31 -0.15 -8.03 -9.26
CA VAL A 31 -0.18 -7.18 -8.06
C VAL A 31 -1.54 -7.27 -7.37
N TYR A 32 -2.62 -7.22 -8.13
CA TYR A 32 -3.97 -7.35 -7.58
C TYR A 32 -4.14 -8.69 -6.85
N ASN A 33 -3.84 -9.81 -7.52
CA ASN A 33 -3.96 -11.13 -6.89
C ASN A 33 -3.02 -11.31 -5.70
N ALA A 34 -1.77 -10.84 -5.79
CA ALA A 34 -0.84 -10.91 -4.68
C ALA A 34 -1.30 -10.07 -3.48
N ARG A 35 -1.99 -8.94 -3.70
CA ARG A 35 -2.61 -8.15 -2.62
C ARG A 35 -3.69 -8.95 -1.91
N ILE A 36 -4.57 -9.61 -2.66
CA ILE A 36 -5.66 -10.44 -2.09
C ILE A 36 -5.08 -11.61 -1.31
N LEU A 37 -4.11 -12.33 -1.90
CA LEU A 37 -3.39 -13.43 -1.26
C LEU A 37 -2.73 -12.99 0.04
N LEU A 38 -2.02 -11.85 0.02
CA LEU A 38 -1.40 -11.26 1.20
C LEU A 38 -2.41 -11.00 2.32
N ILE A 39 -3.55 -10.37 2.01
CA ILE A 39 -4.59 -10.07 3.01
C ILE A 39 -5.17 -11.37 3.59
N ASN A 40 -5.50 -12.33 2.73
CA ASN A 40 -6.07 -13.62 3.13
C ASN A 40 -5.09 -14.41 4.01
N ASN A 41 -3.81 -14.45 3.65
CA ASN A 41 -2.81 -15.18 4.42
C ASN A 41 -2.46 -14.48 5.73
N LEU A 42 -2.39 -13.14 5.77
CA LEU A 42 -2.25 -12.40 7.03
C LEU A 42 -3.42 -12.67 7.98
N ARG A 43 -4.66 -12.70 7.46
CA ARG A 43 -5.85 -13.06 8.25
C ARG A 43 -5.73 -14.45 8.90
N LYS A 44 -5.19 -15.43 8.16
CA LYS A 44 -4.94 -16.79 8.66
C LYS A 44 -3.78 -16.83 9.67
N LEU A 45 -2.64 -16.21 9.36
CA LEU A 45 -1.45 -16.17 10.23
C LEU A 45 -1.76 -15.48 11.55
N MET A 46 -2.53 -14.38 11.56
CA MET A 46 -2.92 -13.67 12.77
C MET A 46 -3.81 -14.49 13.73
N LYS A 47 -4.28 -15.69 13.33
CA LYS A 47 -4.95 -16.63 14.24
C LYS A 47 -3.97 -17.39 15.13
N VAL A 48 -2.72 -17.54 14.69
CA VAL A 48 -1.69 -18.35 15.38
C VAL A 48 -0.47 -17.53 15.79
N VAL A 49 -0.17 -16.43 15.07
CA VAL A 49 0.84 -15.43 15.42
C VAL A 49 0.15 -14.26 16.10
N PRO A 50 0.37 -14.02 17.40
CA PRO A 50 -0.32 -12.96 18.12
C PRO A 50 0.10 -11.56 17.63
N VAL A 51 -0.88 -10.68 17.39
CA VAL A 51 -0.64 -9.27 17.09
C VAL A 51 -1.47 -8.40 18.01
N LYS A 52 -0.83 -7.44 18.67
CA LYS A 52 -1.46 -6.46 19.56
C LYS A 52 -1.51 -5.10 18.90
N GLY A 53 -2.60 -4.38 19.10
CA GLY A 53 -2.73 -2.98 18.71
C GLY A 53 -2.96 -2.11 19.93
N CYS A 54 -2.34 -0.93 19.97
CA CYS A 54 -2.61 0.05 21.02
C CYS A 54 -4.00 0.65 20.84
N LYS A 55 -4.82 0.73 21.89
CA LYS A 55 -6.17 1.32 21.82
C LYS A 55 -6.18 2.84 21.60
N TYR A 56 -5.06 3.51 21.88
CA TYR A 56 -4.97 4.98 21.92
C TYR A 56 -4.13 5.59 20.79
N CYS A 57 -3.30 4.79 20.10
CA CYS A 57 -2.47 5.24 19.00
C CYS A 57 -2.41 4.17 17.91
N SER A 58 -1.73 4.43 16.79
CA SER A 58 -1.68 3.46 15.69
C SER A 58 -0.68 2.31 15.90
N GLU A 59 0.17 2.38 16.92
CA GLU A 59 1.26 1.41 17.12
C GLU A 59 0.72 -0.01 17.33
N ILE A 60 1.39 -0.98 16.71
CA ILE A 60 1.11 -2.41 16.82
C ILE A 60 2.37 -3.14 17.26
N HIS A 61 2.22 -4.36 17.75
CA HIS A 61 3.30 -5.24 18.15
C HIS A 61 2.97 -6.68 17.78
N VAL A 62 3.95 -7.42 17.26
CA VAL A 62 3.80 -8.84 16.93
C VAL A 62 4.41 -9.64 18.07
N GLY A 63 3.56 -10.26 18.87
CA GLY A 63 3.91 -10.89 20.14
C GLY A 63 2.71 -11.08 21.06
N SER A 64 2.80 -12.06 21.95
CA SER A 64 1.73 -12.39 22.92
C SER A 64 1.49 -11.27 23.94
N VAL A 65 2.57 -10.57 24.31
CA VAL A 65 2.59 -9.41 25.21
C VAL A 65 3.13 -8.22 24.42
N GLY A 66 2.50 -7.05 24.55
CA GLY A 66 2.97 -5.85 23.86
C GLY A 66 4.28 -5.31 24.44
N HIS A 67 5.08 -4.60 23.64
CA HIS A 67 6.39 -4.10 24.08
C HIS A 67 6.31 -3.13 25.27
N PRO A 68 7.34 -3.07 26.14
CA PRO A 68 7.33 -2.23 27.35
C PRO A 68 7.72 -0.77 27.11
N PHE A 69 8.06 -0.39 25.88
CA PHE A 69 8.55 0.97 25.60
C PHE A 69 7.46 2.03 25.75
N ARG A 70 7.70 2.99 26.64
CA ARG A 70 6.86 4.18 26.87
C ARG A 70 6.94 5.18 25.72
N THR A 71 6.29 4.82 24.61
CA THR A 71 6.37 5.50 23.32
C THR A 71 5.00 5.92 22.78
N CYS A 72 3.93 5.61 23.52
CA CYS A 72 2.58 5.97 23.12
C CYS A 72 2.42 7.49 23.05
N ARG A 73 1.97 7.98 21.88
CA ARG A 73 1.59 9.38 21.66
C ARG A 73 0.07 9.54 21.48
N GLY A 74 -0.67 8.54 21.93
CA GLY A 74 -2.11 8.51 21.86
C GLY A 74 -2.78 9.46 22.84
N MET A 75 -4.11 9.43 22.83
CA MET A 75 -4.96 10.16 23.77
C MET A 75 -4.52 9.89 25.23
N MET A 76 -4.47 10.96 26.05
CA MET A 76 -4.05 10.95 27.46
C MET A 76 -2.68 10.27 27.71
N SER A 77 -1.75 10.35 26.75
CA SER A 77 -0.42 9.73 26.88
C SER A 77 0.40 10.31 28.03
N ASP A 78 0.22 11.58 28.37
CA ASP A 78 0.81 12.25 29.53
C ASP A 78 0.38 11.57 30.85
N GLN A 79 -0.93 11.32 31.02
CA GLN A 79 -1.47 10.67 32.22
C GLN A 79 -1.07 9.20 32.31
N ARG A 80 -1.01 8.52 31.16
CA ARG A 80 -0.55 7.12 31.04
C ARG A 80 0.98 6.99 30.98
N ARG A 81 1.72 8.09 31.17
CA ARG A 81 3.20 8.13 31.17
C ARG A 81 3.83 7.49 29.92
N GLY A 82 3.17 7.63 28.78
CA GLY A 82 3.60 7.06 27.49
C GLY A 82 3.41 5.56 27.34
N GLU A 83 2.80 4.87 28.31
CA GLU A 83 2.52 3.43 28.21
C GLU A 83 1.49 3.15 27.13
N HIS A 84 1.50 1.93 26.60
CA HIS A 84 0.51 1.46 25.63
C HIS A 84 -0.57 0.65 26.33
N ASP A 85 -1.80 0.74 25.84
CA ASP A 85 -2.88 -0.17 26.24
C ASP A 85 -3.14 -1.13 25.09
N TRP A 86 -2.59 -2.34 25.22
CA TRP A 86 -2.57 -3.34 24.18
C TRP A 86 -3.90 -4.12 24.15
N GLY A 87 -4.51 -4.17 22.98
CA GLY A 87 -5.70 -4.98 22.69
C GLY A 87 -5.49 -5.86 21.45
N SER A 88 -6.56 -6.50 21.00
CA SER A 88 -6.60 -7.12 19.68
C SER A 88 -6.51 -6.06 18.58
N THR A 89 -6.13 -6.50 17.38
CA THR A 89 -6.08 -5.64 16.21
C THR A 89 -6.55 -6.39 14.96
N LEU A 90 -6.68 -5.67 13.85
CA LEU A 90 -7.17 -6.19 12.58
C LEU A 90 -6.04 -6.20 11.53
N VAL A 91 -6.25 -6.90 10.43
CA VAL A 91 -5.25 -7.00 9.34
C VAL A 91 -4.94 -5.63 8.73
N GLU A 92 -5.89 -4.71 8.73
CA GLU A 92 -5.73 -3.34 8.24
C GLU A 92 -4.74 -2.53 9.10
N ALA A 93 -4.50 -2.91 10.35
CA ALA A 93 -3.48 -2.29 11.18
C ALA A 93 -2.07 -2.78 10.85
N VAL A 94 -1.95 -3.93 10.16
CA VAL A 94 -0.70 -4.54 9.68
C VAL A 94 -0.43 -4.08 8.23
N PHE A 95 -1.41 -4.25 7.35
CA PHE A 95 -1.38 -3.82 5.95
C PHE A 95 -2.36 -2.67 5.73
N LEU A 96 -1.85 -1.44 5.88
CA LEU A 96 -2.67 -0.23 5.89
C LEU A 96 -3.40 0.00 4.55
N PRO A 97 -4.74 0.17 4.58
CA PRO A 97 -5.47 0.63 3.41
C PRO A 97 -5.22 2.13 3.19
N VAL A 98 -4.54 2.46 2.10
CA VAL A 98 -4.43 3.83 1.60
C VAL A 98 -5.52 4.02 0.54
N GLU A 99 -6.40 4.98 0.73
CA GLU A 99 -7.57 5.19 -0.14
C GLU A 99 -7.29 6.24 -1.23
N ALA A 100 -7.83 6.01 -2.42
CA ALA A 100 -7.88 6.98 -3.52
C ALA A 100 -9.29 7.03 -4.12
N TYR A 101 -9.60 8.13 -4.80
CA TYR A 101 -10.79 8.17 -5.64
C TYR A 101 -10.64 7.29 -6.87
N HIS A 102 -11.71 6.59 -7.22
CA HIS A 102 -11.80 5.90 -8.50
C HIS A 102 -11.88 6.88 -9.67
N ILE A 103 -11.16 6.60 -10.76
CA ILE A 103 -11.10 7.46 -11.95
C ILE A 103 -11.61 6.71 -13.18
N GLU A 104 -12.86 6.98 -13.56
CA GLU A 104 -13.51 6.39 -14.73
C GLU A 104 -12.77 6.75 -16.04
N ASP A 105 -12.34 8.00 -16.21
CA ASP A 105 -11.50 8.41 -17.34
C ASP A 105 -10.24 9.14 -16.87
N ARG A 106 -9.09 8.48 -17.00
CA ARG A 106 -7.76 9.03 -16.64
C ARG A 106 -7.39 10.33 -17.37
N LEU A 107 -7.96 10.55 -18.55
CA LEU A 107 -7.76 11.78 -19.33
C LEU A 107 -8.92 12.77 -19.14
N GLY A 108 -9.96 12.36 -18.42
CA GLY A 108 -11.14 13.16 -18.15
C GLY A 108 -10.87 14.34 -17.23
N LYS A 109 -11.96 15.03 -16.86
CA LYS A 109 -11.90 16.16 -15.94
C LYS A 109 -11.50 15.69 -14.55
N HIS A 110 -10.75 16.52 -13.83
CA HIS A 110 -10.46 16.26 -12.42
C HIS A 110 -11.75 16.21 -11.60
N ILE A 111 -11.76 15.35 -10.59
CA ILE A 111 -12.83 15.28 -9.61
C ILE A 111 -12.90 16.62 -8.86
N PRO A 112 -13.99 17.39 -9.02
CA PRO A 112 -14.21 18.64 -8.30
C PRO A 112 -14.63 18.36 -6.86
N HIS A 113 -14.59 19.38 -6.01
CA HIS A 113 -14.88 19.21 -4.58
C HIS A 113 -16.33 18.79 -4.30
N GLU A 114 -17.25 19.20 -5.16
CA GLU A 114 -18.68 18.95 -5.03
C GLU A 114 -19.00 17.47 -5.26
N GLN A 115 -18.14 16.74 -6.01
CA GLN A 115 -18.30 15.32 -6.29
C GLN A 115 -17.60 14.40 -5.27
N ARG A 116 -16.96 14.94 -4.22
CA ARG A 116 -16.13 14.18 -3.28
C ARG A 116 -16.84 13.04 -2.53
N PHE A 117 -18.17 13.08 -2.48
CA PHE A 117 -19.02 12.05 -1.86
C PHE A 117 -19.74 11.17 -2.87
N ALA A 118 -19.77 11.58 -4.14
CA ALA A 118 -20.39 10.83 -5.23
C ALA A 118 -19.40 9.88 -5.90
N VAL A 119 -18.11 10.24 -5.92
CA VAL A 119 -17.06 9.38 -6.48
C VAL A 119 -16.64 8.34 -5.44
N PRO A 120 -16.67 7.04 -5.77
CA PRO A 120 -16.21 5.99 -4.89
C PRO A 120 -14.77 6.19 -4.43
N ARG A 121 -14.49 5.78 -3.19
CA ARG A 121 -13.13 5.63 -2.67
C ARG A 121 -12.82 4.15 -2.58
N ILE A 122 -11.64 3.80 -3.07
CA ILE A 122 -11.12 2.44 -3.09
C ILE A 122 -9.64 2.43 -2.71
N PRO A 123 -9.07 1.28 -2.33
CA PRO A 123 -7.64 1.20 -2.07
C PRO A 123 -6.83 1.71 -3.27
N ALA A 124 -5.91 2.63 -3.03
CA ALA A 124 -5.09 3.28 -4.04
C ALA A 124 -4.25 2.29 -4.85
N LEU A 125 -3.83 1.18 -4.24
CA LEU A 125 -3.17 0.08 -4.94
C LEU A 125 -4.12 -0.63 -5.92
N VAL A 126 -5.40 -0.79 -5.56
CA VAL A 126 -6.43 -1.35 -6.45
C VAL A 126 -6.69 -0.38 -7.59
N GLU A 127 -6.88 0.92 -7.31
CA GLU A 127 -7.01 1.95 -8.35
C GLU A 127 -5.80 1.95 -9.29
N LEU A 128 -4.57 1.82 -8.78
CA LEU A 128 -3.37 1.70 -9.62
C LEU A 128 -3.42 0.49 -10.55
N CYS A 129 -3.89 -0.66 -10.06
CA CYS A 129 -4.08 -1.86 -10.88
C CYS A 129 -5.18 -1.66 -11.94
N ILE A 130 -6.31 -1.03 -11.59
CA ILE A 130 -7.38 -0.70 -12.53
C ILE A 130 -6.85 0.23 -13.62
N GLN A 131 -6.14 1.28 -13.23
CA GLN A 131 -5.52 2.21 -14.17
C GLN A 131 -4.46 1.51 -15.03
N ALA A 132 -3.85 0.42 -14.57
CA ALA A 132 -2.87 -0.36 -15.32
C ALA A 132 -3.47 -1.46 -16.21
N GLY A 133 -4.78 -1.72 -16.12
CA GLY A 133 -5.51 -2.62 -17.01
C GLY A 133 -6.25 -3.76 -16.33
N VAL A 134 -6.30 -3.82 -14.99
CA VAL A 134 -7.24 -4.74 -14.32
C VAL A 134 -8.66 -4.22 -14.52
N ASP A 135 -9.54 -5.08 -15.00
CA ASP A 135 -10.96 -4.76 -15.15
C ASP A 135 -11.76 -5.32 -13.97
N LEU A 136 -12.43 -4.42 -13.23
CA LEU A 136 -13.36 -4.73 -12.15
C LEU A 136 -14.74 -4.18 -12.55
N PRO A 137 -15.77 -5.04 -12.70
CA PRO A 137 -17.11 -4.60 -13.10
C PRO A 137 -17.71 -3.53 -12.18
N GLU A 138 -17.37 -3.55 -10.89
CA GLU A 138 -17.85 -2.62 -9.87
C GLU A 138 -17.25 -1.21 -10.03
N TYR A 139 -16.12 -1.11 -10.73
CA TYR A 139 -15.36 0.13 -10.95
C TYR A 139 -15.08 0.34 -12.44
N PRO A 140 -16.13 0.65 -13.23
CA PRO A 140 -16.02 0.78 -14.66
C PRO A 140 -15.04 1.88 -15.04
N THR A 141 -14.13 1.57 -15.96
CA THR A 141 -13.11 2.52 -16.43
C THR A 141 -13.07 2.55 -17.94
N LYS A 142 -13.03 3.74 -18.52
CA LYS A 142 -12.93 3.96 -19.95
C LYS A 142 -11.63 3.35 -20.50
N ARG A 143 -11.77 2.34 -21.37
CA ARG A 143 -10.68 1.69 -22.12
C ARG A 143 -10.73 2.11 -23.58
N ARG A 144 -9.77 2.91 -24.02
CA ARG A 144 -9.64 3.29 -25.43
C ARG A 144 -8.92 2.21 -26.21
N ARG A 145 -9.38 1.94 -27.43
CA ARG A 145 -8.75 1.01 -28.39
C ARG A 145 -7.92 1.77 -29.42
N LYS A 146 -8.19 3.07 -29.60
CA LYS A 146 -7.35 4.00 -30.37
C LYS A 146 -6.83 5.17 -29.52
N PRO A 147 -5.63 5.69 -29.82
CA PRO A 147 -5.12 6.86 -29.11
C PRO A 147 -6.00 8.08 -29.38
N ILE A 148 -6.13 8.95 -28.38
CA ILE A 148 -6.86 10.22 -28.52
C ILE A 148 -6.26 11.12 -29.61
N ILE A 149 -7.13 11.92 -30.24
CA ILE A 149 -6.72 12.96 -31.18
C ILE A 149 -6.58 14.27 -30.41
N LYS A 150 -5.34 14.77 -30.32
CA LYS A 150 -5.03 15.98 -29.55
C LYS A 150 -5.32 17.25 -30.37
N ILE A 151 -6.30 18.05 -29.91
CA ILE A 151 -6.70 19.30 -30.57
C ILE A 151 -6.02 20.51 -29.91
N GLY A 152 -5.87 20.50 -28.58
CA GLY A 152 -5.34 21.62 -27.80
C GLY A 152 -4.14 21.25 -26.92
N LYS A 153 -3.86 22.07 -25.90
CA LYS A 153 -2.87 21.73 -24.85
C LYS A 153 -3.43 20.64 -23.92
N ASN A 154 -4.68 20.84 -23.49
CA ASN A 154 -5.46 19.98 -22.59
C ASN A 154 -6.78 19.52 -23.22
N GLU A 155 -6.98 19.77 -24.51
CA GLU A 155 -8.19 19.40 -25.25
C GLU A 155 -7.87 18.27 -26.22
N PHE A 156 -8.77 17.28 -26.27
CA PHE A 156 -8.69 16.13 -27.14
C PHE A 156 -10.09 15.65 -27.48
N VAL A 157 -10.18 14.84 -28.53
CA VAL A 157 -11.36 14.04 -28.84
C VAL A 157 -10.94 12.59 -28.89
N ASP A 158 -11.88 11.70 -28.56
CA ASP A 158 -11.67 10.28 -28.78
C ASP A 158 -11.64 10.00 -30.29
N ALA A 159 -10.76 9.10 -30.70
CA ALA A 159 -10.77 8.64 -32.08
C ALA A 159 -12.02 7.80 -32.32
N ASP A 160 -12.55 7.87 -33.54
CA ASP A 160 -13.64 7.00 -33.97
C ASP A 160 -13.18 5.54 -33.93
N GLU A 161 -13.95 4.70 -33.24
CA GLU A 161 -13.70 3.29 -33.03
C GLU A 161 -14.77 2.40 -33.72
N ASP A 162 -15.72 2.97 -34.46
CA ASP A 162 -16.83 2.25 -35.10
C ASP A 162 -16.37 1.30 -36.22
N ASP A 163 -15.20 1.59 -36.81
CA ASP A 163 -14.52 0.77 -37.81
C ASP A 163 -13.72 -0.40 -37.21
N LEU A 164 -13.60 -0.49 -35.88
CA LEU A 164 -12.87 -1.57 -35.24
C LEU A 164 -13.72 -2.84 -35.17
N PRO A 165 -13.12 -4.03 -35.39
CA PRO A 165 -13.82 -5.28 -35.14
C PRO A 165 -14.22 -5.37 -33.66
N GLU A 166 -15.16 -6.26 -33.33
CA GLU A 166 -15.48 -6.55 -31.93
C GLU A 166 -14.21 -6.84 -31.11
N PRO A 167 -14.15 -6.40 -29.85
CA PRO A 167 -12.98 -6.61 -29.02
C PRO A 167 -12.77 -8.11 -28.79
N GLU A 168 -11.60 -8.61 -29.19
CA GLU A 168 -11.15 -9.94 -28.79
C GLU A 168 -11.05 -10.01 -27.27
N PRO A 169 -11.26 -11.21 -26.66
CA PRO A 169 -11.01 -11.41 -25.24
C PRO A 169 -9.61 -10.94 -24.88
N ASP A 170 -9.48 -10.14 -23.81
CA ASP A 170 -8.16 -9.66 -23.41
C ASP A 170 -7.30 -10.86 -23.00
N LYS A 171 -6.30 -11.18 -23.84
CA LYS A 171 -5.34 -12.26 -23.61
C LYS A 171 -4.53 -12.10 -22.32
N PHE A 172 -4.52 -10.90 -21.73
CA PHE A 172 -3.86 -10.62 -20.46
C PHE A 172 -4.79 -10.76 -19.26
N LYS A 173 -6.11 -10.93 -19.48
CA LYS A 173 -7.09 -11.13 -18.42
C LYS A 173 -6.75 -12.41 -17.67
N GLN A 174 -6.59 -12.28 -16.36
CA GLN A 174 -6.39 -13.39 -15.44
C GLN A 174 -7.58 -13.49 -14.50
N THR A 175 -7.82 -14.69 -13.99
CA THR A 175 -8.79 -14.91 -12.91
C THR A 175 -8.34 -14.12 -11.70
N LEU A 176 -9.25 -13.31 -11.15
CA LEU A 176 -9.00 -12.55 -9.94
C LEU A 176 -9.31 -13.42 -8.72
N LEU A 177 -8.49 -13.29 -7.69
CA LEU A 177 -8.77 -13.89 -6.38
C LEU A 177 -9.78 -13.03 -5.62
N ASP A 178 -10.57 -13.68 -4.77
CA ASP A 178 -11.52 -13.01 -3.87
C ASP A 178 -10.94 -12.88 -2.46
N GLU A 179 -11.25 -11.76 -1.78
CA GLU A 179 -10.96 -11.63 -0.36
C GLU A 179 -11.88 -12.55 0.44
N LEU A 180 -11.32 -13.37 1.33
CA LEU A 180 -12.09 -14.30 2.16
C LEU A 180 -12.93 -13.55 3.19
N HIS A 181 -14.16 -13.98 3.38
CA HIS A 181 -15.00 -13.55 4.48
C HIS A 181 -14.47 -14.07 5.82
N PHE A 182 -14.83 -13.40 6.92
CA PHE A 182 -14.29 -13.73 8.25
C PHE A 182 -14.57 -15.18 8.67
N ASP A 183 -15.72 -15.73 8.26
CA ASP A 183 -16.16 -17.09 8.57
C ASP A 183 -15.39 -18.16 7.78
N GLU A 184 -14.74 -17.78 6.68
CA GLU A 184 -13.93 -18.66 5.83
C GLU A 184 -12.46 -18.73 6.28
N ILE A 185 -12.06 -17.89 7.24
CA ILE A 185 -10.68 -17.84 7.74
C ILE A 185 -10.43 -19.03 8.67
N ILE A 186 -9.75 -20.04 8.13
CA ILE A 186 -9.29 -21.22 8.88
C ILE A 186 -7.84 -20.97 9.34
N ALA A 187 -7.58 -21.22 10.62
CA ALA A 187 -6.23 -21.16 11.18
C ALA A 187 -5.39 -22.35 10.66
N PRO A 188 -4.09 -22.15 10.37
CA PRO A 188 -3.22 -23.28 10.04
C PRO A 188 -3.16 -24.26 11.22
N SER A 189 -3.18 -25.55 10.91
CA SER A 189 -3.33 -26.63 11.89
C SER A 189 -1.99 -27.20 12.37
N THR A 190 -0.91 -26.95 11.63
CA THR A 190 0.44 -27.47 11.94
C THR A 190 1.51 -26.38 11.83
N PRO A 191 2.66 -26.53 12.53
CA PRO A 191 3.81 -25.64 12.35
C PRO A 191 4.32 -25.60 10.90
N GLU A 192 4.33 -26.73 10.20
CA GLU A 192 4.77 -26.82 8.80
C GLU A 192 3.84 -26.06 7.86
N GLU A 193 2.53 -26.18 8.06
CA GLU A 193 1.54 -25.39 7.33
C GLU A 193 1.67 -23.90 7.64
N THR A 194 1.92 -23.53 8.90
CA THR A 194 2.13 -22.14 9.32
C THR A 194 3.37 -21.55 8.64
N ALA A 195 4.47 -22.31 8.60
CA ALA A 195 5.72 -21.89 7.94
C ALA A 195 5.56 -21.74 6.43
N ALA A 196 4.89 -22.68 5.77
CA ALA A 196 4.60 -22.59 4.34
C ALA A 196 3.72 -21.38 4.01
N LEU A 197 2.69 -21.13 4.82
CA LEU A 197 1.82 -19.97 4.70
C LEU A 197 2.58 -18.66 4.92
N ALA A 198 3.51 -18.63 5.88
CA ALA A 198 4.35 -17.49 6.17
C ALA A 198 5.31 -17.16 5.01
N GLU A 199 5.94 -18.16 4.40
CA GLU A 199 6.79 -17.98 3.21
C GLU A 199 5.97 -17.44 2.02
N GLU A 200 4.80 -18.02 1.73
CA GLU A 200 3.92 -17.53 0.66
C GLU A 200 3.46 -16.08 0.93
N THR A 201 3.17 -15.75 2.19
CA THR A 201 2.79 -14.38 2.59
C THR A 201 3.92 -13.39 2.33
N LEU A 202 5.15 -13.77 2.64
CA LEU A 202 6.33 -12.95 2.41
C LEU A 202 6.59 -12.75 0.91
N GLU A 203 6.45 -13.79 0.10
CA GLU A 203 6.53 -13.69 -1.36
C GLU A 203 5.43 -12.79 -1.96
N ALA A 204 4.21 -12.87 -1.42
CA ALA A 204 3.09 -12.02 -1.80
C ALA A 204 3.36 -10.55 -1.46
N TRP A 205 3.90 -10.27 -0.27
CA TRP A 205 4.33 -8.94 0.15
C TRP A 205 5.37 -8.33 -0.79
N GLU A 206 6.40 -9.10 -1.17
CA GLU A 206 7.41 -8.68 -2.14
C GLU A 206 6.82 -8.44 -3.52
N THR A 207 5.96 -9.36 -3.98
CA THR A 207 5.29 -9.25 -5.28
C THR A 207 4.45 -7.97 -5.37
N VAL A 208 3.72 -7.64 -4.30
CA VAL A 208 2.91 -6.41 -4.21
C VAL A 208 3.81 -5.18 -4.31
N ARG A 209 4.89 -5.12 -3.51
CA ARG A 209 5.78 -3.96 -3.48
C ARG A 209 6.53 -3.74 -4.79
N ASP A 210 7.16 -4.79 -5.33
CA ASP A 210 7.92 -4.71 -6.57
C ASP A 210 7.04 -4.44 -7.78
N GLY A 211 5.87 -5.08 -7.82
CA GLY A 211 4.90 -4.87 -8.88
C GLY A 211 4.32 -3.45 -8.84
N ALA A 212 3.93 -2.94 -7.67
CA ALA A 212 3.48 -1.57 -7.50
C ALA A 212 4.55 -0.56 -7.95
N LEU A 213 5.82 -0.77 -7.56
CA LEU A 213 6.94 0.06 -8.01
C LEU A 213 7.10 0.03 -9.53
N LYS A 214 6.91 -1.12 -10.18
CA LYS A 214 6.92 -1.24 -11.66
C LYS A 214 5.74 -0.49 -12.29
N LEU A 215 4.54 -0.57 -11.70
CA LEU A 215 3.36 0.14 -12.18
C LEU A 215 3.55 1.66 -12.06
N MET A 216 4.08 2.15 -10.94
CA MET A 216 4.34 3.59 -10.69
C MET A 216 5.33 4.22 -11.68
N LYS A 217 6.19 3.42 -12.33
CA LYS A 217 7.06 3.89 -13.43
C LYS A 217 6.28 4.23 -14.70
N GLY A 218 5.13 3.60 -14.93
CA GLY A 218 4.27 3.83 -16.09
C GLY A 218 3.05 4.71 -15.80
N TYR A 219 2.49 4.59 -14.61
CA TYR A 219 1.28 5.27 -14.15
C TYR A 219 1.63 6.20 -13.00
N ALA A 220 1.38 7.50 -13.20
CA ALA A 220 1.71 8.49 -12.18
C ALA A 220 0.79 8.34 -10.96
N VAL A 221 1.36 8.52 -9.77
CA VAL A 221 0.64 8.58 -8.51
C VAL A 221 1.06 9.87 -7.79
N ARG A 222 0.08 10.54 -7.18
CA ARG A 222 0.25 11.77 -6.43
C ARG A 222 -0.17 11.57 -4.99
N VAL A 223 0.56 12.18 -4.08
CA VAL A 223 0.23 12.23 -2.65
C VAL A 223 0.17 13.69 -2.21
N CYS A 224 -0.64 13.99 -1.20
CA CYS A 224 -0.58 15.27 -0.53
C CYS A 224 0.57 15.27 0.47
N GLY A 225 1.49 16.24 0.41
CA GLY A 225 2.63 16.29 1.34
C GLY A 225 2.29 16.63 2.80
N TYR A 226 1.01 16.65 3.17
CA TYR A 226 0.53 17.14 4.47
C TYR A 226 -0.59 16.30 5.08
N CYS A 227 -1.21 15.41 4.31
CA CYS A 227 -2.27 14.52 4.78
C CYS A 227 -2.20 13.21 3.98
N PRO A 228 -2.80 12.11 4.46
CA PRO A 228 -2.65 10.78 3.85
C PRO A 228 -3.47 10.59 2.55
N GLU A 229 -3.73 11.67 1.80
CA GLU A 229 -4.53 11.62 0.57
C GLU A 229 -3.66 11.21 -0.62
N VAL A 230 -4.13 10.21 -1.37
CA VAL A 230 -3.47 9.69 -2.58
C VAL A 230 -4.40 9.80 -3.79
N HIS A 231 -3.80 10.00 -4.96
CA HIS A 231 -4.50 10.05 -6.24
C HIS A 231 -3.68 9.33 -7.33
N VAL A 232 -4.30 8.40 -8.04
CA VAL A 232 -3.66 7.67 -9.15
C VAL A 232 -3.86 8.44 -10.45
N GLY A 233 -2.94 9.35 -10.76
CA GLY A 233 -3.00 10.09 -12.01
C GLY A 233 -1.85 11.09 -12.14
N PRO A 234 -1.69 11.72 -13.31
CA PRO A 234 -0.62 12.69 -13.54
C PRO A 234 -0.75 13.95 -12.66
N THR A 235 -1.96 14.25 -12.19
CA THR A 235 -2.32 15.47 -11.46
C THR A 235 -3.42 15.13 -10.47
N GLY A 236 -3.26 15.49 -9.21
CA GLY A 236 -4.24 15.17 -8.18
C GLY A 236 -5.59 15.84 -8.35
N HIS A 237 -6.59 15.33 -7.63
CA HIS A 237 -7.96 15.84 -7.67
C HIS A 237 -8.10 17.27 -7.09
N LYS A 238 -9.28 17.87 -7.29
CA LYS A 238 -9.63 19.22 -6.82
C LYS A 238 -10.50 19.23 -5.57
N ALA A 239 -10.77 18.06 -4.97
CA ALA A 239 -11.44 18.01 -3.68
C ALA A 239 -10.69 18.78 -2.60
N ARG A 240 -11.45 19.61 -1.86
CA ARG A 240 -10.99 20.50 -0.79
C ARG A 240 -11.19 19.89 0.61
N ASN A 241 -10.62 18.72 0.85
CA ASN A 241 -10.76 17.94 2.09
C ASN A 241 -9.41 17.70 2.81
N CYS A 242 -8.38 18.49 2.49
CA CYS A 242 -7.10 18.41 3.19
C CYS A 242 -7.25 18.86 4.65
N GLY A 243 -7.10 17.92 5.58
CA GLY A 243 -7.22 18.15 7.03
C GLY A 243 -5.96 18.71 7.71
N ALA A 244 -4.89 18.99 6.95
CA ALA A 244 -3.65 19.48 7.54
C ALA A 244 -3.84 20.87 8.17
N PHE A 245 -3.38 21.04 9.42
CA PHE A 245 -3.60 22.24 10.24
C PHE A 245 -3.31 23.56 9.51
N LYS A 246 -2.19 23.64 8.78
CA LYS A 246 -1.79 24.86 8.04
C LYS A 246 -2.61 25.13 6.77
N HIS A 247 -3.43 24.19 6.31
CA HIS A 247 -4.11 24.25 5.01
C HIS A 247 -5.62 24.49 5.09
N GLN A 248 -6.17 24.65 6.30
CA GLN A 248 -7.46 25.32 6.47
C GLN A 248 -7.43 26.73 5.82
N GLN A 249 -6.29 27.42 5.89
CA GLN A 249 -6.07 28.72 5.23
C GLN A 249 -6.03 28.65 3.69
N ARG A 250 -5.86 27.46 3.10
CA ARG A 250 -5.91 27.24 1.64
C ARG A 250 -7.23 26.61 1.21
N ASN A 251 -8.30 26.87 1.96
CA ASN A 251 -9.63 26.37 1.68
C ASN A 251 -9.65 24.84 1.47
N GLY A 252 -8.90 24.09 2.28
CA GLY A 252 -8.85 22.62 2.25
C GLY A 252 -8.14 22.01 1.03
N GLN A 253 -7.37 22.77 0.25
CA GLN A 253 -6.68 22.26 -0.95
C GLN A 253 -5.43 21.43 -0.64
N HIS A 254 -5.25 20.36 -1.43
CA HIS A 254 -4.09 19.46 -1.33
C HIS A 254 -2.81 20.04 -1.94
N GLY A 255 -1.68 19.75 -1.29
CA GLY A 255 -0.33 20.03 -1.81
C GLY A 255 0.24 18.81 -2.52
N TRP A 256 -0.14 18.60 -3.78
CA TRP A 256 0.22 17.42 -4.55
C TRP A 256 1.71 17.34 -4.90
N GLN A 257 2.33 16.19 -4.64
CA GLN A 257 3.68 15.83 -5.08
C GLN A 257 3.69 14.43 -5.70
N ALA A 258 4.81 14.03 -6.31
CA ALA A 258 4.98 12.64 -6.76
C ALA A 258 5.04 11.71 -5.55
N ALA A 259 4.31 10.60 -5.60
CA ALA A 259 4.36 9.59 -4.57
C ALA A 259 5.60 8.70 -4.70
N VAL A 260 6.15 8.25 -3.58
CA VAL A 260 7.06 7.10 -3.49
C VAL A 260 6.29 5.84 -3.09
N LEU A 261 6.96 4.67 -3.12
CA LEU A 261 6.30 3.39 -2.83
C LEU A 261 5.61 3.38 -1.47
N ASP A 262 6.26 3.94 -0.45
CA ASP A 262 5.74 3.93 0.92
C ASP A 262 4.56 4.90 1.14
N ASP A 263 4.32 5.84 0.22
CA ASP A 263 3.08 6.63 0.24
C ASP A 263 1.87 5.78 -0.20
N LEU A 264 2.11 4.79 -1.06
CA LEU A 264 1.08 3.89 -1.60
C LEU A 264 0.90 2.64 -0.75
N ILE A 265 2.01 2.07 -0.27
CA ILE A 265 2.06 0.85 0.55
C ILE A 265 2.93 1.15 1.79
N PRO A 266 2.41 1.92 2.76
CA PRO A 266 3.16 2.32 3.94
C PRO A 266 3.49 1.11 4.82
N PRO A 267 4.77 0.81 5.06
CA PRO A 267 5.14 -0.26 5.97
C PRO A 267 4.83 0.15 7.42
N ARG A 268 4.24 -0.78 8.19
CA ARG A 268 4.08 -0.64 9.64
C ARG A 268 5.27 -1.25 10.34
N TYR A 269 6.21 -0.44 10.79
CA TYR A 269 7.36 -0.98 11.53
C TYR A 269 6.98 -1.39 12.95
N VAL A 270 7.44 -2.56 13.36
CA VAL A 270 7.31 -3.13 14.70
C VAL A 270 8.69 -3.52 15.21
N TRP A 271 8.83 -3.61 16.53
CA TRP A 271 10.05 -4.14 17.15
C TRP A 271 10.19 -5.63 16.82
N HIS A 272 11.39 -6.02 16.39
CA HIS A 272 11.71 -7.41 16.10
C HIS A 272 11.89 -8.19 17.41
N MET A 273 11.27 -9.36 17.50
CA MET A 273 11.38 -10.26 18.66
C MET A 273 12.59 -11.19 18.55
N PRO A 274 13.39 -11.35 19.63
CA PRO A 274 14.49 -12.32 19.63
C PRO A 274 14.02 -13.76 19.37
N GLU A 275 14.83 -14.55 18.65
CA GLU A 275 14.56 -15.97 18.41
C GLU A 275 14.46 -16.80 19.69
N SER A 276 15.08 -16.34 20.79
CA SER A 276 14.98 -16.96 22.11
C SER A 276 13.55 -16.96 22.67
N GLY A 277 12.64 -16.14 22.11
CA GLY A 277 11.29 -15.94 22.61
C GLY A 277 11.23 -15.07 23.88
N GLU A 278 12.36 -14.48 24.28
CA GLU A 278 12.42 -13.58 25.43
C GLU A 278 11.65 -12.29 25.16
N GLU A 279 10.96 -11.79 26.19
CA GLU A 279 10.27 -10.52 26.12
C GLU A 279 11.26 -9.35 25.98
N LEU A 280 10.86 -8.34 25.20
CA LEU A 280 11.65 -7.12 25.06
C LEU A 280 11.79 -6.44 26.43
N GLN A 281 13.01 -6.04 26.78
CA GLN A 281 13.30 -5.32 28.01
C GLN A 281 13.40 -3.82 27.74
N ARG A 282 12.82 -3.00 28.61
CA ARG A 282 12.77 -1.55 28.41
C ARG A 282 14.17 -0.94 28.30
N GLU A 283 15.09 -1.47 29.08
CA GLU A 283 16.45 -0.98 29.23
C GLU A 283 17.33 -1.33 28.03
N LEU A 284 17.00 -2.41 27.32
CA LEU A 284 17.73 -2.89 26.14
C LEU A 284 17.18 -2.32 24.82
N LYS A 285 16.30 -1.30 24.88
CA LYS A 285 15.65 -0.70 23.71
C LYS A 285 16.62 -0.36 22.56
N THR A 286 17.83 0.09 22.89
CA THR A 286 18.84 0.51 21.91
C THR A 286 19.49 -0.64 21.16
N PHE A 287 19.31 -1.89 21.60
CA PHE A 287 19.83 -3.09 20.95
C PHE A 287 18.84 -3.71 19.96
N TYR A 288 17.53 -3.57 20.21
CA TYR A 288 16.52 -4.15 19.34
C TYR A 288 16.43 -3.41 17.99
N GLY A 289 16.18 -4.19 16.93
CA GLY A 289 15.83 -3.70 15.61
C GLY A 289 14.33 -3.66 15.36
N GLN A 290 13.98 -3.30 14.13
CA GLN A 290 12.60 -3.21 13.66
C GLN A 290 12.44 -3.82 12.26
N ALA A 291 11.26 -4.35 11.98
CA ALA A 291 10.86 -4.84 10.67
C ALA A 291 9.44 -4.37 10.33
N PRO A 292 9.04 -4.36 9.05
CA PRO A 292 7.62 -4.27 8.71
C PRO A 292 6.83 -5.39 9.38
N ALA A 293 5.64 -5.09 9.89
CA ALA A 293 4.80 -6.02 10.63
C ALA A 293 4.46 -7.28 9.83
N VAL A 294 4.23 -7.13 8.52
CA VAL A 294 4.04 -8.25 7.59
C VAL A 294 5.24 -9.20 7.66
N VAL A 295 6.46 -8.67 7.64
CA VAL A 295 7.71 -9.44 7.68
C VAL A 295 7.88 -10.11 9.04
N GLU A 296 7.67 -9.36 10.13
CA GLU A 296 7.77 -9.90 11.50
C GLU A 296 6.77 -11.04 11.74
N ILE A 297 5.52 -10.90 11.27
CA ILE A 297 4.50 -11.95 11.35
C ILE A 297 4.95 -13.21 10.60
N CYS A 298 5.53 -13.06 9.40
CA CYS A 298 5.99 -14.20 8.63
C CYS A 298 7.17 -14.90 9.33
N ILE A 299 8.11 -14.15 9.88
CA ILE A 299 9.29 -14.71 10.57
C ILE A 299 8.87 -15.46 11.83
N GLN A 300 8.00 -14.88 12.66
CA GLN A 300 7.42 -15.60 13.81
C GLN A 300 6.54 -16.79 13.39
N GLY A 301 5.99 -16.75 12.17
CA GLY A 301 5.28 -17.86 11.54
C GLY A 301 6.20 -18.96 10.99
N GLY A 302 7.52 -18.81 11.04
CA GLY A 302 8.50 -19.81 10.58
C GLY A 302 9.11 -19.54 9.19
N ALA A 303 8.85 -18.38 8.58
CA ALA A 303 9.53 -18.00 7.34
C ALA A 303 10.99 -17.58 7.60
N ASN A 304 11.86 -17.82 6.62
CA ASN A 304 13.25 -17.39 6.68
C ASN A 304 13.37 -15.87 6.60
N VAL A 305 14.31 -15.30 7.36
CA VAL A 305 14.56 -13.86 7.34
C VAL A 305 15.19 -13.42 6.02
N PRO A 306 14.54 -12.55 5.21
CA PRO A 306 15.14 -12.04 3.99
C PRO A 306 16.35 -11.15 4.28
N GLU A 307 17.41 -11.29 3.48
CA GLU A 307 18.69 -10.60 3.69
C GLU A 307 18.54 -9.07 3.85
N LYS A 308 17.65 -8.47 3.06
CA LYS A 308 17.41 -7.01 3.08
C LYS A 308 16.81 -6.47 4.39
N TYR A 309 16.24 -7.33 5.23
CA TYR A 309 15.65 -6.95 6.53
C TYR A 309 16.58 -7.20 7.71
N LYS A 310 17.62 -8.05 7.56
CA LYS A 310 18.54 -8.39 8.66
C LYS A 310 19.16 -7.16 9.32
N GLY A 311 19.57 -6.17 8.52
CA GLY A 311 20.16 -4.93 9.04
C GLY A 311 19.17 -4.04 9.80
N THR A 312 17.91 -3.95 9.38
CA THR A 312 16.91 -3.18 10.14
C THR A 312 16.48 -3.92 11.41
N MET A 313 16.48 -5.26 11.35
CA MET A 313 16.21 -6.15 12.48
C MET A 313 17.36 -6.25 13.47
N ARG A 314 18.56 -5.77 13.10
CA ARG A 314 19.78 -5.77 13.92
C ARG A 314 20.21 -7.16 14.38
N LEU A 315 20.08 -8.14 13.48
CA LEU A 315 20.50 -9.53 13.76
C LEU A 315 22.01 -9.69 13.91
N ASP A 316 22.78 -8.69 13.50
CA ASP A 316 24.24 -8.59 13.65
C ASP A 316 24.66 -8.04 15.02
N ILE A 317 23.72 -7.62 15.87
CA ILE A 317 23.98 -7.08 17.20
C ILE A 317 23.64 -8.13 18.26
N GLY A 318 24.64 -8.51 19.07
CA GLY A 318 24.40 -9.34 20.25
C GLY A 318 23.56 -8.58 21.28
N ILE A 319 22.42 -9.15 21.67
CA ILE A 319 21.54 -8.58 22.71
C ILE A 319 22.12 -8.99 24.07
N PRO A 320 22.48 -8.04 24.95
CA PRO A 320 23.02 -8.36 26.27
C PRO A 320 22.00 -9.15 27.11
N SER A 321 22.50 -10.12 27.86
CA SER A 321 21.71 -10.92 28.81
C SER A 321 21.34 -10.13 30.08
N SER A 322 22.04 -9.02 30.35
CA SER A 322 21.80 -8.16 31.50
C SER A 322 22.15 -6.69 31.25
N LEU A 323 21.57 -5.80 32.06
CA LEU A 323 21.94 -4.38 32.13
C LEU A 323 23.45 -4.17 32.32
N LYS A 324 24.06 -4.96 33.20
CA LYS A 324 25.49 -4.86 33.49
C LYS A 324 26.33 -5.20 32.28
N GLU A 325 25.90 -6.18 31.49
CA GLU A 325 26.54 -6.51 30.22
C GLU A 325 26.33 -5.40 29.18
N ALA A 326 25.12 -4.85 29.09
CA ALA A 326 24.82 -3.73 28.21
C ALA A 326 25.72 -2.50 28.48
N GLU A 327 25.99 -2.18 29.75
CA GLU A 327 26.88 -1.09 30.17
C GLU A 327 28.35 -1.32 29.79
N MET A 328 28.79 -2.56 29.53
CA MET A 328 30.16 -2.86 29.11
C MET A 328 30.40 -2.68 27.60
N VAL A 329 29.34 -2.48 26.82
CA VAL A 329 29.37 -2.36 25.34
C VAL A 329 29.27 -0.89 24.89
N ILE A 330 29.07 0.05 25.83
CA ILE A 330 28.98 1.50 25.60
C ILE A 330 30.36 2.16 25.73
#